data_AF-A0A956HJB4-F1
#
_entry.id   AF-A0A956HJB4-F1
#
_cell.length_a   1.000
_cell.length_b   1.000
_cell.length_c   1.000
_cell.angle_alpha   90.00
_cell.angle_beta   90.00
_cell.angle_gamma   90.00
#
_symmetry.space_group_name_H-M   'P 1'
#
loop_
_entity.id
_entity.type
_entity.pdbx_description
1 polymer ?
#
loop_
_entity_poly.entity_id
_entity_poly.type
_entity_poly.pdbx_seq_one_letter_code
_entity_poly.pdbx_strand_id
1 'polypeptide(L)'
;MDELSPAERALLAAYREELEPPAGADARVREALRRRVVEDARARVVPLPTRRRLAPVLGVMLSTAAALALVSGYLISRTVERRGAPVEPQAPFQSEGKQLRQERAIDADADRGASAESPAPRPVVEASPAAETVAPAAMDEEAPREARPAPPTRSARTDPRDEAPTRDEAPVLEFTRELQLIRAAEALVKEGRTDAALAVLDRHEREFPEGQLIPERVASRVSALCQRGEATKARALAQRFLREYPGSHLEGRVRGACEP
;
A
#
# COMPACT_ATOMS: atom_id res chain seq x y z
N MET A 1 -13.54 -18.10 -24.36
CA MET A 1 -12.31 -17.38 -24.75
C MET A 1 -12.31 -17.43 -26.25
N ASP A 2 -12.98 -16.46 -26.89
CA ASP A 2 -13.12 -16.44 -28.34
C ASP A 2 -11.76 -16.21 -28.98
N GLU A 3 -11.39 -17.09 -29.91
CA GLU A 3 -10.19 -16.94 -30.71
C GLU A 3 -10.38 -15.78 -31.68
N LEU A 4 -9.46 -14.80 -31.61
CA LEU A 4 -9.45 -13.64 -32.51
C LEU A 4 -9.53 -14.08 -33.98
N SER A 5 -10.47 -13.47 -34.71
CA SER A 5 -10.62 -13.69 -36.14
C SER A 5 -9.33 -13.31 -36.89
N PRO A 6 -9.09 -13.88 -38.08
CA PRO A 6 -7.92 -13.54 -38.89
C PRO A 6 -7.79 -12.03 -39.19
N ALA A 7 -8.92 -11.32 -39.33
CA ALA A 7 -8.95 -9.89 -39.58
C ALA A 7 -8.51 -9.08 -38.36
N GLU A 8 -8.97 -9.44 -37.16
CA GLU A 8 -8.54 -8.79 -35.91
C GLU A 8 -7.06 -9.03 -35.65
N ARG A 9 -6.55 -10.23 -35.96
CA ARG A 9 -5.12 -10.52 -35.87
C ARG A 9 -4.28 -9.67 -36.82
N ALA A 10 -4.76 -9.43 -38.04
CA ALA A 10 -4.08 -8.57 -39.00
C ALA A 10 -4.06 -7.10 -38.54
N LEU A 11 -5.17 -6.60 -37.99
CA LEU A 11 -5.26 -5.25 -37.42
C LEU A 11 -4.31 -5.07 -36.22
N LEU A 12 -4.26 -6.05 -35.31
CA LEU A 12 -3.34 -6.02 -34.18
C LEU A 12 -1.87 -6.12 -34.60
N ALA A 13 -1.56 -6.85 -35.68
CA ALA A 13 -0.22 -6.93 -36.22
C ALA A 13 0.24 -5.59 -36.81
N ALA A 14 -0.61 -4.94 -37.61
CA ALA A 14 -0.32 -3.61 -38.16
C ALA A 14 -0.13 -2.55 -37.07
N TYR A 15 -0.99 -2.55 -36.05
CA TYR A 15 -0.86 -1.64 -34.91
C TYR A 15 0.42 -1.88 -34.11
N ARG A 16 0.84 -3.14 -33.96
CA ARG A 16 2.09 -3.49 -33.27
C ARG A 16 3.32 -3.04 -34.05
N GLU A 17 3.29 -3.14 -35.38
CA GLU A 17 4.38 -2.69 -36.25
C GLU A 17 4.54 -1.17 -36.19
N GLU A 18 3.44 -0.41 -36.10
CA GLU A 18 3.47 1.05 -35.97
C GLU A 18 3.92 1.53 -34.59
N LEU A 19 3.64 0.76 -33.54
CA LEU A 19 4.03 1.07 -32.16
C LEU A 19 5.34 0.43 -31.73
N GLU A 20 5.97 -0.38 -32.57
CA GLU A 20 7.23 -1.01 -32.23
C GLU A 20 8.30 0.09 -32.07
N PRO A 21 8.83 0.27 -30.85
CA PRO A 21 9.78 1.34 -30.63
C PRO A 21 11.04 1.05 -31.47
N PRO A 22 11.64 2.07 -32.11
CA PRO A 22 12.75 1.87 -33.02
C PRO A 22 13.90 1.15 -32.33
N ALA A 23 14.54 0.22 -33.04
CA ALA A 23 15.59 -0.63 -32.50
C ALA A 23 16.55 0.14 -31.58
N GLY A 24 16.74 -0.38 -30.36
CA GLY A 24 17.57 0.24 -29.33
C GLY A 24 16.92 1.35 -28.51
N ALA A 25 15.62 1.64 -28.66
CA ALA A 25 14.89 2.58 -27.79
C ALA A 25 15.05 2.22 -26.31
N ASP A 26 14.92 0.95 -25.94
CA ASP A 26 15.11 0.49 -24.57
C ASP A 26 16.52 0.71 -24.04
N ALA A 27 17.53 0.63 -24.92
CA ALA A 27 18.92 0.92 -24.54
C ALA A 27 19.10 2.42 -24.26
N ARG A 28 18.51 3.29 -25.09
CA ARG A 28 18.53 4.75 -24.90
C ARG A 28 17.81 5.17 -23.63
N VAL A 29 16.63 4.60 -23.36
CA VAL A 29 15.84 4.87 -22.14
C VAL A 29 16.61 4.42 -20.90
N ARG A 30 17.17 3.20 -20.90
CA ARG A 30 17.97 2.71 -19.76
C ARG A 30 19.21 3.57 -19.50
N GLU A 31 19.90 4.01 -20.55
CA GLU A 31 21.07 4.88 -20.42
C GLU A 31 20.68 6.25 -19.86
N ALA A 32 19.58 6.85 -20.37
CA ALA A 32 19.06 8.10 -19.83
C ALA A 32 18.66 7.98 -18.34
N LEU A 33 18.03 6.86 -17.96
CA LEU A 33 17.65 6.60 -16.57
C LEU A 33 18.87 6.48 -15.66
N ARG A 34 19.90 5.73 -16.08
CA ARG A 34 21.15 5.56 -15.32
C ARG A 34 21.84 6.89 -15.07
N ARG A 35 21.90 7.77 -16.06
CA ARG A 35 22.50 9.10 -15.91
C ARG A 35 21.78 9.93 -14.85
N ARG A 36 20.44 9.98 -14.89
CA ARG A 36 19.65 10.71 -13.89
C ARG A 36 19.83 10.15 -12.47
N VAL A 37 19.87 8.82 -12.30
CA VAL A 37 20.09 8.19 -10.99
C VAL A 37 21.47 8.56 -10.42
N VAL A 38 22.51 8.59 -11.25
CA VAL A 38 23.87 8.97 -10.83
C VAL A 38 23.95 10.46 -10.46
N GLU A 39 23.28 11.33 -11.21
CA GLU A 39 23.21 12.77 -10.92
C GLU A 39 22.48 13.03 -9.59
N ASP A 40 21.33 12.38 -9.36
CA ASP A 40 20.58 12.48 -8.11
C ASP A 40 21.36 11.92 -6.91
N ALA A 41 22.11 10.83 -7.11
CA ALA A 41 22.95 10.25 -6.06
C ALA A 41 24.09 11.19 -5.65
N ARG A 42 24.64 11.96 -6.59
CA ARG A 42 25.67 12.97 -6.30
C ARG A 42 25.10 14.21 -5.61
N ALA A 43 23.86 14.60 -5.94
CA ALA A 43 23.19 15.73 -5.31
C ALA A 43 22.80 15.48 -3.84
N ARG A 44 22.67 14.22 -3.42
CA ARG A 44 22.27 13.82 -2.05
C ARG A 44 23.42 13.50 -1.10
N VAL A 45 24.67 13.76 -1.48
CA VAL A 45 25.80 13.61 -0.56
C VAL A 45 25.79 14.77 0.44
N VAL A 46 25.07 14.61 1.53
CA VAL A 46 25.15 15.50 2.70
C VAL A 46 26.55 15.36 3.29
N PRO A 47 27.37 16.43 3.37
CA PRO A 47 28.67 16.34 4.01
C PRO A 47 28.49 15.96 5.48
N LEU A 48 29.08 14.85 5.89
CA LEU A 48 29.12 14.46 7.30
C LEU A 48 29.79 15.58 8.11
N PRO A 49 29.19 16.05 9.23
CA PRO A 49 29.81 17.07 10.05
C PRO A 49 31.16 16.57 10.56
N THR A 50 32.21 17.34 10.26
CA THR A 50 33.58 17.07 10.68
C THR A 50 33.65 16.80 12.18
N ARG A 51 34.27 15.67 12.51
CA ARG A 51 34.36 14.98 13.82
C ARG A 51 35.07 15.73 14.95
N ARG A 52 35.13 17.07 14.92
CA ARG A 52 36.04 17.87 15.77
C ARG A 52 35.39 18.52 17.00
N ARG A 53 34.10 18.30 17.29
CA ARG A 53 33.41 18.93 18.44
C ARG A 53 32.41 18.04 19.21
N LEU A 54 32.70 16.76 19.44
CA LEU A 54 31.83 15.87 20.26
C LEU A 54 32.61 15.03 21.29
N ALA A 55 33.64 15.60 21.92
CA ALA A 55 34.42 14.89 22.94
C ALA A 55 33.80 14.84 24.35
N PRO A 56 32.95 15.77 24.85
CA PRO A 56 32.52 15.65 26.26
C PRO A 56 31.16 14.98 26.48
N VAL A 57 30.31 14.78 25.47
CA VAL A 57 28.91 14.34 25.71
C VAL A 57 28.76 12.82 25.83
N LEU A 58 29.69 12.03 25.27
CA LEU A 58 29.61 10.55 25.32
C LEU A 58 29.98 9.97 26.70
N GLY A 59 30.71 10.71 27.54
CA GLY A 59 31.16 10.23 28.85
C GLY A 59 30.06 10.21 29.91
N VAL A 60 29.03 11.06 29.78
CA VAL A 60 27.96 11.20 30.79
C VAL A 60 26.85 10.15 30.63
N MET A 61 26.65 9.60 29.42
CA MET A 61 25.61 8.58 29.17
C MET A 61 26.01 7.17 29.60
N LEU A 62 27.31 6.85 29.71
CA LEU A 62 27.77 5.53 30.14
C LEU A 62 27.71 5.34 31.67
N SER A 63 27.75 6.42 32.45
CA SER A 63 27.73 6.35 33.93
C SER A 63 26.33 6.15 34.52
N THR A 64 25.28 6.64 33.86
CA THR A 64 23.90 6.50 34.34
C THR A 64 23.35 5.08 34.18
N ALA A 65 23.77 4.34 33.13
CA ALA A 65 23.38 2.95 32.91
C ALA A 65 23.96 1.99 33.98
N ALA A 66 25.20 2.22 34.42
CA ALA A 66 25.83 1.39 35.46
C ALA A 66 25.19 1.57 36.84
N ALA A 67 24.77 2.79 37.18
CA ALA A 67 24.10 3.07 38.46
C ALA A 67 22.69 2.42 38.54
N LEU A 68 21.93 2.44 37.45
CA LEU A 68 20.61 1.79 37.37
C LEU A 68 20.69 0.26 37.47
N ALA A 69 21.72 -0.36 36.87
CA ALA A 69 21.94 -1.80 36.97
C ALA A 69 22.22 -2.25 38.42
N LEU A 70 23.07 -1.49 39.15
CA LEU A 70 23.41 -1.79 40.55
C LEU A 70 22.21 -1.62 41.50
N VAL A 71 21.36 -0.60 41.29
CA VAL A 71 20.15 -0.41 42.09
C VAL A 71 19.12 -1.51 41.83
N SER A 72 18.94 -1.96 40.58
CA SER A 72 18.01 -3.06 40.28
C SER A 72 18.47 -4.39 40.87
N GLY A 73 19.77 -4.70 40.81
CA GLY A 73 20.34 -5.89 41.43
C GLY A 73 20.21 -5.90 42.95
N TYR A 74 20.39 -4.74 43.59
CA TYR A 74 20.23 -4.61 45.04
C TYR A 74 18.78 -4.84 45.52
N LEU A 75 17.78 -4.39 44.74
CA LEU A 75 16.37 -4.61 45.07
C LEU A 75 15.94 -6.07 44.88
N ILE A 76 16.42 -6.75 43.83
CA ILE A 76 16.12 -8.18 43.60
C ILE A 76 16.70 -9.04 44.72
N SER A 77 17.94 -8.77 45.16
CA SER A 77 18.60 -9.52 46.25
C SER A 77 17.79 -9.48 47.56
N ARG A 78 17.25 -8.30 47.94
CA ARG A 78 16.43 -8.16 49.16
C ARG A 78 15.08 -8.86 49.12
N THR A 79 14.54 -9.16 47.93
CA THR A 79 13.25 -9.89 47.82
C THR A 79 13.40 -11.39 47.94
N VAL A 80 14.59 -11.93 47.62
CA VAL A 80 14.88 -13.37 47.73
C VAL A 80 15.11 -13.77 49.20
N GLU A 81 15.71 -12.89 50.01
CA GLU A 81 15.95 -13.14 51.44
C GLU A 81 14.68 -13.21 52.30
N ARG A 82 13.53 -12.73 51.81
CA ARG A 82 12.24 -12.81 52.53
C ARG A 82 11.39 -14.04 52.20
N ARG A 83 11.85 -14.92 51.30
CA ARG A 83 11.14 -16.17 50.95
C ARG A 83 11.89 -17.43 51.39
N GLY A 84 12.60 -17.36 52.52
CA GLY A 84 13.00 -18.54 53.27
C GLY A 84 11.80 -19.20 53.96
N ALA A 85 10.86 -19.75 53.18
CA ALA A 85 9.94 -20.76 53.66
C ALA A 85 10.40 -22.11 53.08
N PRO A 86 10.59 -23.16 53.90
CA PRO A 86 11.05 -24.45 53.42
C PRO A 86 9.98 -25.05 52.51
N VAL A 87 10.34 -25.28 51.24
CA VAL A 87 9.54 -26.11 50.32
C VAL A 87 9.80 -27.55 50.71
N GLU A 88 8.79 -28.17 51.33
CA GLU A 88 8.74 -29.59 51.65
C GLU A 88 8.78 -30.41 50.33
N PRO A 89 9.69 -31.39 50.20
CA PRO A 89 9.83 -32.15 48.96
C PRO A 89 8.66 -33.13 48.80
N GLN A 90 7.70 -32.80 47.93
CA GLN A 90 6.69 -33.75 47.49
C GLN A 90 7.33 -34.78 46.55
N ALA A 91 7.27 -36.04 46.97
CA ALA A 91 7.76 -37.20 46.24
C ALA A 91 7.00 -37.40 44.90
N PRO A 92 7.65 -37.96 43.86
CA PRO A 92 7.02 -38.18 42.57
C PRO A 92 6.09 -39.40 42.66
N PHE A 93 4.78 -39.16 42.71
CA PHE A 93 3.79 -40.23 42.52
C PHE A 93 3.30 -40.26 41.08
N GLN A 94 3.46 -41.45 40.52
CA GLN A 94 2.96 -41.96 39.27
C GLN A 94 1.46 -41.69 39.09
N SER A 95 1.07 -41.30 37.88
CA SER A 95 -0.22 -41.71 37.31
C SER A 95 -0.15 -41.68 35.78
N GLU A 96 0.59 -42.65 35.23
CA GLU A 96 0.25 -43.23 33.93
C GLU A 96 -1.11 -43.94 34.06
N GLY A 97 -2.01 -43.78 33.09
CA GLY A 97 -3.18 -44.67 32.98
C GLY A 97 -4.56 -44.03 32.75
N LYS A 98 -4.68 -42.91 32.02
CA LYS A 98 -5.98 -42.46 31.46
C LYS A 98 -5.85 -41.88 30.05
N GLN A 99 -5.20 -42.61 29.14
CA GLN A 99 -5.37 -42.44 27.71
C GLN A 99 -5.40 -43.86 27.13
N LEU A 100 -6.57 -44.29 26.65
CA LEU A 100 -6.92 -45.54 25.93
C LEU A 100 -8.30 -46.06 26.39
N ARG A 101 -9.34 -45.23 26.27
CA ARG A 101 -10.74 -45.69 26.32
C ARG A 101 -11.72 -44.75 25.62
N GLN A 102 -11.30 -44.17 24.50
CA GLN A 102 -12.18 -43.37 23.65
C GLN A 102 -11.87 -43.62 22.18
N GLU A 103 -11.78 -44.89 21.82
CA GLU A 103 -11.76 -45.37 20.44
C GLU A 103 -12.42 -46.77 20.42
N ARG A 104 -13.75 -46.79 20.44
CA ARG A 104 -14.60 -47.83 19.83
C ARG A 104 -16.08 -47.54 20.09
N ALA A 105 -16.87 -47.81 19.06
CA ALA A 105 -18.28 -47.46 18.86
C ALA A 105 -18.40 -45.98 18.47
N ILE A 106 -18.79 -45.62 17.25
CA ILE A 106 -19.98 -46.12 16.55
C ILE A 106 -19.68 -46.17 15.04
N ASP A 107 -19.74 -47.38 14.48
CA ASP A 107 -20.04 -47.63 13.07
C ASP A 107 -21.48 -48.15 12.98
N ALA A 108 -22.09 -47.90 11.81
CA ALA A 108 -23.35 -48.43 11.29
C ALA A 108 -24.64 -47.72 11.72
N ASP A 109 -25.13 -46.82 10.86
CA ASP A 109 -26.36 -47.18 10.15
C ASP A 109 -26.34 -46.60 8.73
N ALA A 110 -26.74 -47.44 7.79
CA ALA A 110 -26.73 -47.20 6.37
C ALA A 110 -28.14 -46.84 5.90
N ASP A 111 -28.17 -46.26 4.69
CA ASP A 111 -29.24 -46.46 3.72
C ASP A 111 -30.52 -45.61 3.84
N ARG A 112 -30.53 -44.49 3.09
CA ARG A 112 -31.64 -44.23 2.15
C ARG A 112 -31.32 -43.17 1.10
N GLY A 113 -31.39 -43.59 -0.17
CA GLY A 113 -32.24 -42.91 -1.15
C GLY A 113 -31.61 -41.85 -2.06
N ALA A 114 -31.04 -42.32 -3.18
CA ALA A 114 -31.45 -41.96 -4.54
C ALA A 114 -31.57 -40.48 -5.00
N SER A 115 -30.71 -40.18 -5.99
CA SER A 115 -31.04 -39.60 -7.32
C SER A 115 -31.73 -38.24 -7.43
N ALA A 116 -31.02 -37.30 -8.06
CA ALA A 116 -31.44 -36.46 -9.22
C ALA A 116 -30.55 -35.20 -9.25
N GLU A 117 -29.63 -35.11 -10.20
CA GLU A 117 -29.81 -34.40 -11.47
C GLU A 117 -29.58 -32.89 -11.33
N SER A 118 -28.44 -32.47 -11.88
CA SER A 118 -28.04 -31.09 -12.13
C SER A 118 -29.04 -30.35 -13.03
N PRO A 119 -29.22 -29.03 -12.85
CA PRO A 119 -29.26 -28.19 -14.05
C PRO A 119 -28.31 -26.99 -13.96
N ALA A 120 -27.42 -26.93 -14.96
CA ALA A 120 -26.63 -25.77 -15.31
C ALA A 120 -27.52 -24.57 -15.68
N PRO A 121 -27.16 -23.33 -15.30
CA PRO A 121 -27.80 -22.14 -15.85
C PRO A 121 -27.32 -21.89 -17.29
N ARG A 122 -28.29 -21.75 -18.21
CA ARG A 122 -28.10 -21.38 -19.61
C ARG A 122 -27.68 -19.89 -19.72
N PRO A 123 -26.82 -19.52 -20.68
CA PRO A 123 -26.53 -18.13 -20.99
C PRO A 123 -27.70 -17.50 -21.77
N VAL A 124 -28.11 -16.32 -21.37
CA VAL A 124 -29.04 -15.46 -22.13
C VAL A 124 -28.21 -14.69 -23.16
N VAL A 125 -28.53 -14.91 -24.43
CA VAL A 125 -28.11 -14.06 -25.56
C VAL A 125 -29.27 -13.10 -25.81
N GLU A 126 -29.05 -11.80 -25.67
CA GLU A 126 -29.90 -10.83 -26.37
C GLU A 126 -29.13 -9.55 -26.74
N ALA A 127 -28.94 -9.44 -28.06
CA ALA A 127 -28.90 -8.25 -28.90
C ALA A 127 -28.07 -7.02 -28.47
N SER A 128 -26.91 -6.90 -29.12
CA SER A 128 -26.26 -5.63 -29.46
C SER A 128 -26.90 -5.04 -30.73
N PRO A 129 -27.21 -3.74 -30.78
CA PRO A 129 -27.27 -3.02 -32.04
C PRO A 129 -26.24 -1.89 -32.11
N ALA A 130 -25.51 -1.94 -33.23
CA ALA A 130 -25.06 -0.82 -34.05
C ALA A 130 -24.04 0.17 -33.47
N ALA A 131 -22.84 0.06 -34.03
CA ALA A 131 -21.84 1.11 -34.10
C ALA A 131 -22.39 2.35 -34.81
N GLU A 132 -22.09 3.53 -34.27
CA GLU A 132 -22.08 4.78 -35.02
C GLU A 132 -20.66 5.36 -34.94
N THR A 133 -19.89 5.06 -35.99
CA THR A 133 -18.55 5.60 -36.23
C THR A 133 -18.69 7.06 -36.61
N VAL A 134 -18.40 7.95 -35.67
CA VAL A 134 -18.21 9.38 -35.96
C VAL A 134 -16.75 9.58 -36.36
N ALA A 135 -16.53 9.75 -37.66
CA ALA A 135 -15.26 10.20 -38.20
C ALA A 135 -15.00 11.66 -37.79
N PRO A 136 -13.84 12.00 -37.20
CA PRO A 136 -13.44 13.39 -37.08
C PRO A 136 -12.88 13.87 -38.43
N ALA A 137 -13.55 14.85 -39.01
CA ALA A 137 -13.08 15.60 -40.16
C ALA A 137 -11.77 16.30 -39.83
N ALA A 138 -10.81 16.15 -40.73
CA ALA A 138 -9.61 16.97 -40.80
C ALA A 138 -10.01 18.44 -40.94
N MET A 139 -9.47 19.29 -40.05
CA MET A 139 -9.44 20.73 -40.26
C MET A 139 -8.00 21.22 -40.20
N ASP A 140 -7.67 21.85 -41.31
CA ASP A 140 -6.52 22.61 -41.73
C ASP A 140 -5.46 23.06 -40.72
N GLU A 141 -4.25 22.77 -41.17
CA GLU A 141 -2.96 23.35 -40.85
C GLU A 141 -2.94 24.85 -41.20
N GLU A 142 -2.98 25.73 -40.18
CA GLU A 142 -2.66 27.14 -40.36
C GLU A 142 -1.28 27.45 -39.75
N ALA A 143 -0.29 27.51 -40.64
CA ALA A 143 1.08 27.91 -40.37
C ALA A 143 1.19 29.41 -40.02
N PRO A 144 2.29 29.84 -39.37
CA PRO A 144 2.28 30.93 -38.39
C PRO A 144 2.27 32.36 -38.95
N ARG A 145 1.53 33.27 -38.29
CA ARG A 145 1.67 34.71 -38.45
C ARG A 145 3.00 35.20 -37.86
N GLU A 146 3.76 35.87 -38.72
CA GLU A 146 5.01 36.59 -38.47
C GLU A 146 4.91 37.52 -37.24
N ALA A 147 5.74 37.26 -36.23
CA ALA A 147 5.87 38.08 -35.04
C ALA A 147 6.84 39.26 -35.28
N ARG A 148 6.33 40.48 -35.11
CA ARG A 148 7.14 41.71 -35.10
C ARG A 148 7.80 41.87 -33.71
N PRO A 149 9.09 42.23 -33.60
CA PRO A 149 9.76 42.29 -32.30
C PRO A 149 9.33 43.52 -31.48
N ALA A 150 8.89 43.29 -30.24
CA ALA A 150 8.70 44.33 -29.23
C ALA A 150 10.03 44.68 -28.53
N PRO A 151 10.23 45.91 -28.05
CA PRO A 151 11.47 46.34 -27.42
C PRO A 151 11.67 45.71 -26.03
N PRO A 152 12.92 45.56 -25.55
CA PRO A 152 13.21 44.82 -24.33
C PRO A 152 12.69 45.57 -23.08
N THR A 153 11.71 44.98 -22.41
CA THR A 153 11.33 45.38 -21.06
C THR A 153 12.42 45.00 -20.06
N ARG A 154 12.90 46.02 -19.36
CA ARG A 154 13.87 45.99 -18.27
C ARG A 154 13.48 44.93 -17.24
N SER A 155 14.33 43.92 -17.05
CA SER A 155 14.19 42.90 -16.01
C SER A 155 14.25 43.57 -14.63
N ALA A 156 13.08 43.71 -13.99
CA ALA A 156 13.02 43.87 -12.55
C ALA A 156 13.23 42.48 -11.93
N ARG A 157 14.31 42.33 -11.18
CA ARG A 157 14.53 41.17 -10.32
C ARG A 157 13.50 41.21 -9.21
N THR A 158 12.54 40.28 -9.24
CA THR A 158 11.66 40.01 -8.11
C THR A 158 12.34 38.94 -7.25
N ASP A 159 12.56 39.29 -5.98
CA ASP A 159 13.05 38.40 -4.92
C ASP A 159 12.03 37.24 -4.73
N PRO A 160 12.43 35.97 -4.64
CA PRO A 160 11.51 34.86 -4.47
C PRO A 160 11.12 34.77 -3.00
N ARG A 161 10.16 35.57 -2.57
CA ARG A 161 9.56 35.41 -1.25
C ARG A 161 8.07 35.66 -1.28
N ASP A 162 7.34 34.56 -1.03
CA ASP A 162 5.91 34.49 -0.73
C ASP A 162 4.98 34.90 -1.88
N GLU A 163 5.10 34.25 -3.03
CA GLU A 163 3.94 34.13 -3.93
C GLU A 163 2.99 33.08 -3.36
N ALA A 164 1.84 33.55 -2.85
CA ALA A 164 0.73 32.68 -2.49
C ALA A 164 0.34 31.86 -3.73
N PRO A 165 -0.01 30.56 -3.56
CA PRO A 165 -0.36 29.72 -4.70
C PRO A 165 -1.47 30.38 -5.51
N THR A 166 -1.28 30.41 -6.82
CA THR A 166 -2.29 30.93 -7.73
C THR A 166 -3.56 30.10 -7.61
N ARG A 167 -4.71 30.66 -8.01
CA ARG A 167 -6.02 30.03 -7.85
C ARG A 167 -6.10 28.62 -8.47
N ASP A 168 -5.27 28.34 -9.47
CA ASP A 168 -5.20 27.05 -10.16
C ASP A 168 -4.21 26.06 -9.51
N GLU A 169 -3.26 26.52 -8.69
CA GLU A 169 -2.26 25.67 -8.03
C GLU A 169 -2.77 25.06 -6.72
N ALA A 170 -3.70 25.74 -6.03
CA ALA A 170 -4.22 25.27 -4.74
C ALA A 170 -4.85 23.85 -4.80
N PRO A 171 -5.70 23.50 -5.78
CA PRO A 171 -6.25 22.14 -5.89
C PRO A 171 -5.18 21.07 -6.14
N VAL A 172 -4.14 21.38 -6.92
CA VAL A 172 -3.04 20.46 -7.22
C VAL A 172 -2.19 20.20 -5.99
N LEU A 173 -1.93 21.24 -5.20
CA LEU A 173 -1.17 21.13 -3.95
C LEU A 173 -1.91 20.28 -2.92
N GLU A 174 -3.23 20.45 -2.80
CA GLU A 174 -4.06 19.65 -1.89
C GLU A 174 -4.13 18.18 -2.31
N PHE A 175 -4.33 17.89 -3.60
CA PHE A 175 -4.28 16.50 -4.10
C PHE A 175 -2.89 15.86 -3.86
N THR A 176 -1.81 16.62 -4.06
CA THR A 176 -0.45 16.13 -3.82
C THR A 176 -0.24 15.76 -2.35
N ARG A 177 -0.75 16.57 -1.42
CA ARG A 177 -0.70 16.29 0.03
C ARG A 177 -1.54 15.08 0.40
N GLU A 178 -2.74 14.97 -0.16
CA GLU A 178 -3.62 13.83 0.03
C GLU A 178 -2.93 12.52 -0.39
N LEU A 179 -2.35 12.51 -1.60
CA LEU A 179 -1.62 11.38 -2.15
C LEU A 179 -0.42 10.97 -1.30
N GLN A 180 0.30 11.92 -0.70
CA GLN A 180 1.42 11.62 0.19
C GLN A 180 0.98 10.86 1.44
N LEU A 181 -0.15 11.21 2.05
CA LEU A 181 -0.68 10.48 3.21
C LEU A 181 -1.09 9.05 2.84
N ILE A 182 -1.77 8.87 1.72
CA ILE A 182 -2.17 7.54 1.24
C ILE A 182 -0.95 6.66 0.97
N ARG A 183 0.07 7.18 0.26
CA ARG A 183 1.31 6.43 0.00
C ARG A 183 2.05 6.07 1.28
N ALA A 184 2.07 6.97 2.26
CA ALA A 184 2.69 6.69 3.56
C ALA A 184 1.93 5.57 4.30
N ALA A 185 0.59 5.60 4.30
CA ALA A 185 -0.21 4.54 4.90
C ALA A 185 0.02 3.20 4.21
N GLU A 186 0.00 3.14 2.87
CA GLU A 186 0.24 1.91 2.10
C GLU A 186 1.62 1.32 2.36
N ALA A 187 2.67 2.15 2.47
CA ALA A 187 4.00 1.71 2.83
C ALA A 187 4.01 1.07 4.23
N LEU A 188 3.36 1.69 5.21
CA LEU A 188 3.27 1.17 6.58
C LEU A 188 2.48 -0.14 6.65
N VAL A 189 1.41 -0.30 5.86
CA VAL A 189 0.68 -1.57 5.73
C VAL A 189 1.59 -2.64 5.13
N LYS A 190 2.38 -2.31 4.11
CA LYS A 190 3.33 -3.26 3.50
C LYS A 190 4.43 -3.68 4.48
N GLU A 191 4.86 -2.77 5.35
CA GLU A 191 5.83 -3.03 6.41
C GLU A 191 5.25 -3.77 7.64
N GLY A 192 3.94 -4.05 7.66
CA GLY A 192 3.26 -4.66 8.80
C GLY A 192 3.12 -3.73 10.02
N ARG A 193 3.39 -2.43 9.86
CA ARG A 193 3.31 -1.40 10.91
C ARG A 193 1.87 -0.88 11.00
N THR A 194 0.95 -1.77 11.32
CA THR A 194 -0.50 -1.55 11.23
C THR A 194 -1.01 -0.39 12.07
N ASP A 195 -0.53 -0.22 13.31
CA ASP A 195 -0.94 0.89 14.17
C ASP A 195 -0.50 2.25 13.61
N ALA A 196 0.72 2.32 13.06
CA ALA A 196 1.22 3.53 12.42
C ALA A 196 0.42 3.83 11.13
N ALA A 197 0.11 2.80 10.33
CA ALA A 197 -0.71 2.96 9.14
C ALA A 197 -2.10 3.53 9.49
N LEU A 198 -2.75 2.98 10.51
CA LEU A 198 -4.07 3.44 10.96
C LEU A 198 -4.03 4.89 11.46
N ALA A 199 -2.98 5.29 12.18
CA ALA A 199 -2.81 6.68 12.60
C ALA A 199 -2.67 7.65 11.41
N VAL A 200 -1.97 7.25 10.34
CA VAL A 200 -1.87 8.05 9.10
C VAL A 200 -3.21 8.11 8.37
N LEU A 201 -3.96 7.01 8.34
CA LEU A 201 -5.29 6.96 7.72
C LEU A 201 -6.31 7.82 8.48
N ASP A 202 -6.25 7.83 9.82
CA ASP A 202 -7.07 8.71 10.65
C ASP A 202 -6.72 10.18 10.42
N ARG A 203 -5.44 10.48 10.16
CA ARG A 203 -5.00 11.83 9.78
C ARG A 203 -5.57 12.23 8.42
N HIS A 204 -5.49 11.35 7.41
CA HIS A 204 -6.10 11.59 6.10
C HIS A 204 -7.62 11.83 6.21
N GLU A 205 -8.32 11.11 7.08
CA GLU A 205 -9.75 11.33 7.33
C GLU A 205 -10.09 12.69 7.92
N ARG A 206 -9.22 13.23 8.79
CA ARG A 206 -9.40 14.57 9.38
C ARG A 206 -9.02 15.70 8.42
N GLU A 207 -7.93 15.53 7.67
CA GLU A 207 -7.41 16.56 6.76
C GLU A 207 -8.16 16.58 5.42
N PHE A 208 -8.66 15.42 4.97
CA PHE A 208 -9.33 15.23 3.68
C PHE A 208 -10.63 14.42 3.86
N PRO A 209 -11.63 14.96 4.60
CA PRO A 209 -12.91 14.27 4.81
C PRO A 209 -13.67 14.05 3.50
N GLU A 210 -13.60 15.03 2.60
CA GLU A 210 -14.20 15.04 1.24
C GLU A 210 -13.13 14.88 0.14
N GLY A 211 -11.98 14.28 0.48
CA GLY A 211 -10.86 14.08 -0.44
C GLY A 211 -11.18 13.17 -1.63
N GLN A 212 -10.30 13.17 -2.63
CA GLN A 212 -10.48 12.33 -3.82
C GLN A 212 -10.04 10.87 -3.59
N LEU A 213 -9.20 10.63 -2.60
CA LEU A 213 -8.59 9.33 -2.31
C LEU A 213 -9.23 8.60 -1.12
N ILE A 214 -10.53 8.83 -0.91
CA ILE A 214 -11.33 8.13 0.09
C ILE A 214 -11.34 6.61 -0.17
N PRO A 215 -11.52 6.11 -1.41
CA PRO A 215 -11.49 4.68 -1.67
C PRO A 215 -10.17 4.02 -1.25
N GLU A 216 -9.05 4.68 -1.53
CA GLU A 216 -7.70 4.23 -1.18
C GLU A 216 -7.48 4.22 0.33
N ARG A 217 -7.99 5.25 1.05
CA ARG A 217 -8.01 5.29 2.51
C ARG A 217 -8.74 4.08 3.07
N VAL A 218 -9.96 3.82 2.59
CA VAL A 218 -10.79 2.72 3.11
C VAL A 218 -10.16 1.36 2.80
N ALA A 219 -9.67 1.15 1.58
CA ALA A 219 -9.02 -0.11 1.21
C ALA A 219 -7.75 -0.37 2.04
N SER A 220 -6.91 0.65 2.25
CA SER A 220 -5.74 0.55 3.12
C SER A 220 -6.11 0.26 4.57
N ARG A 221 -7.20 0.87 5.08
CA ARG A 221 -7.72 0.59 6.43
C ARG A 221 -8.20 -0.84 6.59
N VAL A 222 -8.88 -1.41 5.58
CA VAL A 222 -9.26 -2.83 5.58
C VAL A 222 -8.01 -3.70 5.71
N SER A 223 -6.99 -3.50 4.87
CA SER A 223 -5.75 -4.27 4.92
C SER A 223 -5.04 -4.15 6.27
N ALA A 224 -4.91 -2.93 6.81
CA ALA A 224 -4.29 -2.70 8.11
C ALA A 224 -5.04 -3.41 9.25
N LEU A 225 -6.38 -3.36 9.27
CA LEU A 225 -7.20 -4.03 10.26
C LEU A 225 -7.11 -5.56 10.16
N CYS A 226 -7.10 -6.11 8.94
CA CYS A 226 -6.89 -7.54 8.73
C CYS A 226 -5.55 -8.00 9.31
N GLN A 227 -4.45 -7.30 8.96
CA GLN A 227 -3.11 -7.62 9.46
C GLN A 227 -2.97 -7.45 10.98
N ARG A 228 -3.70 -6.51 11.60
CA ARG A 228 -3.72 -6.32 13.06
C ARG A 228 -4.53 -7.40 13.80
N GLY A 229 -5.21 -8.30 13.08
CA GLY A 229 -6.06 -9.34 13.65
C GLY A 229 -7.51 -8.89 13.91
N GLU A 230 -7.90 -7.70 13.49
CA GLU A 230 -9.27 -7.17 13.61
C GLU A 230 -10.15 -7.56 12.42
N ALA A 231 -10.09 -8.84 12.02
CA ALA A 231 -10.72 -9.34 10.80
C ALA A 231 -12.24 -9.09 10.74
N THR A 232 -12.95 -9.15 11.88
CA THR A 232 -14.39 -8.86 11.93
C THR A 232 -14.70 -7.42 11.51
N LYS A 233 -13.96 -6.44 12.04
CA LYS A 233 -14.14 -5.03 11.67
C LYS A 233 -13.71 -4.78 10.23
N ALA A 234 -12.61 -5.39 9.82
CA ALA A 234 -12.10 -5.27 8.46
C ALA A 234 -13.10 -5.81 7.42
N ARG A 235 -13.71 -6.98 7.67
CA ARG A 235 -14.73 -7.57 6.78
C ARG A 235 -16.00 -6.72 6.71
N ALA A 236 -16.46 -6.16 7.83
CA ALA A 236 -17.60 -5.25 7.82
C ALA A 236 -17.31 -4.00 6.97
N LEU A 237 -16.11 -3.42 7.12
CA LEU A 237 -15.67 -2.28 6.32
C LEU A 237 -15.50 -2.64 4.84
N ALA A 238 -14.95 -3.82 4.53
CA ALA A 238 -14.81 -4.33 3.17
C ALA A 238 -16.17 -4.49 2.48
N GLN A 239 -17.15 -5.08 3.17
CA GLN A 239 -18.51 -5.22 2.62
C GLN A 239 -19.16 -3.86 2.34
N ARG A 240 -18.95 -2.87 3.21
CA ARG A 240 -19.42 -1.51 2.96
C ARG A 240 -18.73 -0.91 1.73
N PHE A 241 -17.40 -1.04 1.65
CA PHE A 241 -16.62 -0.56 0.51
C PHE A 241 -17.14 -1.13 -0.82
N LEU A 242 -17.37 -2.44 -0.89
CA LEU A 242 -17.85 -3.11 -2.12
C LEU A 242 -19.26 -2.67 -2.54
N ARG A 243 -20.08 -2.18 -1.61
CA ARG A 243 -21.39 -1.59 -1.94
C ARG A 243 -21.29 -0.12 -2.36
N GLU A 244 -20.37 0.62 -1.75
CA GLU A 244 -20.22 2.06 -1.94
C GLU A 244 -19.40 2.39 -3.21
N TYR A 245 -18.44 1.52 -3.57
CA TYR A 245 -17.54 1.68 -4.71
C TYR A 245 -17.56 0.46 -5.65
N PRO A 246 -18.72 0.13 -6.27
CA PRO A 246 -18.80 -0.98 -7.22
C PRO A 246 -17.94 -0.70 -8.47
N GLY A 247 -17.22 -1.70 -8.96
CA GLY A 247 -16.32 -1.59 -10.11
C GLY A 247 -14.98 -0.92 -9.80
N SER A 248 -14.67 -0.64 -8.53
CA SER A 248 -13.37 -0.08 -8.16
C SER A 248 -12.23 -1.04 -8.49
N HIS A 249 -11.12 -0.51 -9.02
CA HIS A 249 -9.89 -1.28 -9.22
C HIS A 249 -9.33 -1.88 -7.91
N LEU A 250 -9.78 -1.39 -6.76
CA LEU A 250 -9.38 -1.86 -5.43
C LEU A 250 -10.20 -3.05 -4.92
N GLU A 251 -11.26 -3.46 -5.61
CA GLU A 251 -12.15 -4.53 -5.14
C GLU A 251 -11.40 -5.84 -4.85
N GLY A 252 -10.49 -6.25 -5.74
CA GLY A 252 -9.70 -7.46 -5.55
C GLY A 252 -8.85 -7.40 -4.28
N ARG A 253 -8.20 -6.26 -4.05
CA ARG A 253 -7.42 -6.01 -2.82
C ARG A 253 -8.29 -6.06 -1.57
N VAL A 254 -9.48 -5.48 -1.62
CA VAL A 254 -10.41 -5.43 -0.48
C VAL A 254 -11.02 -6.81 -0.17
N ARG A 255 -11.36 -7.60 -1.20
CA ARG A 255 -11.87 -8.98 -1.02
C ARG A 255 -10.81 -9.89 -0.41
N GLY A 256 -9.58 -9.83 -0.92
CA GLY A 256 -8.47 -10.68 -0.47
C GLY A 256 -7.75 -10.22 0.80
N ALA A 257 -8.06 -9.04 1.34
CA ALA A 257 -7.28 -8.42 2.43
C ALA A 257 -7.18 -9.26 3.72
N CYS A 258 -8.18 -10.09 3.98
CA CYS A 258 -8.32 -10.91 5.19
C CYS A 258 -8.22 -12.42 4.89
N GLU A 259 -7.76 -12.79 3.70
CA GLU A 259 -7.46 -14.18 3.36
C GLU A 259 -6.14 -14.60 4.03
N PRO A 260 -6.04 -15.86 4.51
CA PRO A 260 -4.87 -16.36 5.23
C PRO A 260 -3.64 -16.58 4.33
#